data_AF-A0A950PXB6-F1
#
_entry.id   AF-A0A950PXB6-F1
#
_cell.length_a   1.000
_cell.length_b   1.000
_cell.length_c   1.000
_cell.angle_alpha   90.00
_cell.angle_beta   90.00
_cell.angle_gamma   90.00
#
_symmetry.space_group_name_H-M   'P 1'
#
loop_
_entity.id
_entity.type
_entity.pdbx_description
1 polymer ?
#
loop_
_entity_poly.entity_id
_entity_poly.type
_entity_poly.pdbx_seq_one_letter_code
_entity_poly.pdbx_strand_id
1 'polypeptide(L)' 'ERKPWGLREMWIRDPDGLTIVIVEVPEDHPLRRRP' A
#
# COMPACT_ATOMS: atom_id res chain seq x y z
N GLU A 1 -2.49 -2.61 10.00
CA GLU A 1 -2.52 -1.29 10.67
C GLU A 1 -2.67 -0.21 9.60
N ARG A 2 -3.44 0.84 9.89
CA ARG A 2 -3.54 2.00 9.00
C ARG A 2 -2.44 2.98 9.37
N LYS A 3 -1.59 3.32 8.41
CA LYS A 3 -0.47 4.26 8.56
C LYS A 3 -0.98 5.71 8.64
N PRO A 4 -0.19 6.68 9.12
CA PRO A 4 -0.65 8.06 9.29
C PRO A 4 -1.07 8.75 7.98
N TRP A 5 -0.61 8.25 6.83
CA TRP A 5 -1.06 8.67 5.51
C TRP A 5 -2.37 8.00 5.06
N GLY A 6 -3.08 7.29 5.94
CA GLY A 6 -4.40 6.73 5.64
C GLY A 6 -4.40 5.46 4.79
N LEU A 7 -3.24 4.87 4.49
CA LEU A 7 -3.10 3.63 3.74
C LEU A 7 -2.81 2.45 4.68
N ARG A 8 -3.24 1.26 4.28
CA ARG A 8 -2.87 0.01 4.94
C ARG A 8 -1.87 -0.74 4.07
N GLU A 9 -0.77 -1.16 4.69
CA GLU A 9 0.37 -1.72 3.99
C GLU A 9 0.65 -3.14 4.46
N MET A 10 1.10 -3.96 3.51
CA MET A 10 1.65 -5.29 3.75
C MET A 10 2.97 -5.42 2.99
N TRP A 11 4.00 -5.88 3.70
CA TRP A 11 5.35 -6.01 3.19
C TRP A 11 5.66 -7.49 2.98
N ILE A 12 6.03 -7.85 1.75
CA ILE A 12 6.37 -9.23 1.36
C ILE A 12 7.76 -9.22 0.73
N ARG A 13 8.52 -10.28 0.96
CA ARG A 13 9.77 -10.53 0.27
C ARG A 13 9.62 -11.77 -0.60
N ASP A 14 9.91 -11.64 -1.90
CA ASP A 14 9.92 -12.79 -2.80
C ASP A 14 11.18 -13.66 -2.58
N PRO A 15 11.27 -14.86 -3.20
CA PRO A 15 12.41 -15.76 -3.02
C PRO A 15 13.76 -15.17 -3.45
N ASP A 16 13.75 -14.24 -4.40
CA ASP A 16 14.95 -13.56 -4.91
C ASP A 16 15.34 -12.36 -4.03
N GLY A 17 14.51 -12.03 -3.04
CA GLY A 17 14.79 -11.02 -2.03
C GLY A 17 14.21 -9.63 -2.32
N LEU A 18 13.45 -9.48 -3.41
CA LEU A 18 12.79 -8.21 -3.76
C LEU A 18 11.65 -7.94 -2.79
N THR A 19 11.57 -6.67 -2.35
CA THR A 19 10.51 -6.23 -1.45
C THR A 19 9.31 -5.73 -2.24
N ILE A 20 8.16 -6.35 -2.03
CA ILE A 20 6.88 -5.99 -2.62
C ILE A 20 6.03 -5.37 -1.52
N VAL A 21 5.52 -4.16 -1.76
CA VAL A 21 4.61 -3.46 -0.85
C VAL A 21 3.22 -3.46 -1.46
N ILE A 22 2.29 -4.17 -0.80
CA ILE A 22 0.88 -4.15 -1.16
C ILE A 22 0.20 -3.07 -0.34
N VAL A 23 -0.45 -2.14 -1.04
CA VAL A 23 -1.11 -0.98 -0.45
C VAL A 23 -2.60 -1.05 -0.73
N GLU A 24 -3.39 -1.12 0.32
CA GLU A 24 -4.84 -0.91 0.24
C GLU A 24 -5.09 0.60 0.20
N VAL A 25 -5.72 1.07 -0.88
CA VAL A 25 -6.10 2.47 -1.09
C VAL A 25 -7.60 2.62 -0.86
N PRO A 26 -8.04 3.20 0.27
CA PRO A 26 -9.45 3.38 0.60
C PRO A 26 -10.22 4.22 -0.42
N GLU A 27 -11.53 4.08 -0.44
CA GLU A 27 -12.40 4.73 -1.43
C GLU A 27 -12.29 6.26 -1.43
N ASP A 28 -12.20 6.84 -0.24
CA ASP A 28 -12.07 8.26 0.05
C ASP A 28 -10.64 8.79 -0.12
N HIS A 29 -9.66 7.93 -0.42
CA HIS A 29 -8.27 8.33 -0.46
C HIS A 29 -7.90 9.05 -1.77
N PRO A 30 -7.22 10.20 -1.71
CA PRO A 30 -6.89 11.02 -2.89
C PRO A 30 -6.06 10.27 -3.95
N LEU A 31 -5.24 9.30 -3.54
CA LEU A 31 -4.48 8.45 -4.49
C LEU A 31 -5.35 7.55 -5.39
N ARG A 32 -6.60 7.25 -5.00
CA ARG A 32 -7.48 6.35 -5.77
C ARG A 32 -7.94 6.97 -7.08
N ARG A 33 -7.95 8.29 -7.15
CA ARG A 33 -8.36 9.09 -8.31
C ARG A 33 -7.21 10.03 -8.70
N ARG A 34 -6.08 9.46 -9.09
CA ARG A 34 -5.13 10.22 -9.91
C ARG A 34 -5.68 10.24 -11.34
N PRO A 35 -5.92 11.41 -11.97
CA PRO A 35 -6.06 11.47 -13.42
C PRO A 35 -4.75 11.09 -14.11
#